data_AF-A0A7C9IJ11-F1
#
_entry.id   AF-A0A7C9IJ11-F1
#
_cell.length_a   1.000
_cell.length_b   1.000
_cell.length_c   1.000
_cell.angle_alpha   90.00
_cell.angle_beta   90.00
_cell.angle_gamma   90.00
#
_symmetry.space_group_name_H-M   'P 1'
#
loop_
_entity.id
_entity.type
_entity.pdbx_description
1 polymer ?
#
loop_
_entity_poly.entity_id
_entity_poly.type
_entity_poly.pdbx_seq_one_letter_code
_entity_poly.pdbx_strand_id
1 'polypeptide(L)' 'MADERQERLKNALNAYTKKTTASPKAAREALILEGIYTASGELNKNYTTTKAEKR' A
#
# COMPACT_ATOMS: atom_id res chain seq x y z
N MET A 1 4.31 -27.82 2.93
CA MET A 1 4.72 -26.94 4.07
C MET A 1 5.01 -25.49 3.66
N ALA A 2 5.43 -25.19 2.42
CA ALA A 2 5.64 -23.80 1.97
C ALA A 2 4.32 -23.07 1.60
N ASP A 3 3.35 -23.80 1.01
CA ASP A 3 2.08 -23.24 0.56
C ASP A 3 1.20 -22.68 1.69
N GLU A 4 1.05 -23.39 2.80
CA GLU A 4 0.22 -22.93 3.92
C GLU A 4 0.77 -21.64 4.57
N ARG A 5 2.10 -21.50 4.61
CA ARG A 5 2.74 -20.28 5.12
C ARG A 5 2.51 -19.10 4.18
N GLN A 6 2.54 -19.36 2.87
CA GLN A 6 2.27 -18.35 1.84
C GLN A 6 0.80 -17.89 1.87
N GLU A 7 -0.16 -18.81 2.02
CA GLU A 7 -1.58 -18.47 2.15
C GLU A 7 -1.87 -17.65 3.41
N ARG A 8 -1.30 -18.04 4.56
CA ARG A 8 -1.45 -17.27 5.81
C ARG A 8 -0.91 -15.86 5.67
N LEU A 9 0.22 -15.69 4.99
CA LEU A 9 0.80 -14.36 4.72
C LEU A 9 -0.11 -13.53 3.81
N LYS A 10 -0.62 -14.11 2.72
CA LYS A 10 -1.57 -13.42 1.82
C LYS A 10 -2.85 -13.00 2.54
N ASN A 11 -3.39 -13.86 3.40
CA ASN A 11 -4.58 -13.56 4.18
C ASN A 11 -4.33 -12.44 5.21
N ALA A 12 -3.18 -12.46 5.89
CA ALA A 12 -2.80 -11.41 6.82
C ALA A 12 -2.62 -10.05 6.13
N LEU A 13 -1.97 -10.04 4.96
CA LEU A 13 -1.82 -8.84 4.13
C LEU A 13 -3.19 -8.30 3.68
N ASN A 14 -4.07 -9.17 3.20
CA ASN A 14 -5.41 -8.77 2.76
C ASN A 14 -6.25 -8.21 3.92
N ALA A 15 -6.17 -8.84 5.10
CA ALA A 15 -6.85 -8.36 6.30
C ALA A 15 -6.30 -6.99 6.76
N TYR A 16 -4.98 -6.80 6.69
CA TYR A 16 -4.36 -5.51 6.98
C TYR A 16 -4.81 -4.45 5.97
N THR A 17 -4.71 -4.72 4.67
CA THR A 17 -5.17 -3.80 3.63
C THR A 17 -6.63 -3.44 3.82
N LYS A 18 -7.52 -4.41 4.03
CA LYS A 18 -8.95 -4.15 4.29
C LYS A 18 -9.17 -3.27 5.52
N LYS A 19 -8.43 -3.47 6.62
CA LYS A 19 -8.52 -2.64 7.82
C LYS A 19 -8.01 -1.22 7.57
N THR A 20 -6.85 -1.10 6.94
CA THR A 20 -6.18 0.18 6.69
C THR A 20 -6.88 1.00 5.60
N THR A 21 -7.55 0.35 4.63
CA THR A 21 -8.33 1.01 3.58
C THR A 21 -9.83 1.02 3.84
N ALA A 22 -10.30 0.58 5.03
CA ALA A 22 -11.73 0.54 5.36
C ALA A 22 -12.39 1.93 5.35
N SER A 23 -11.60 2.97 5.62
CA SER A 23 -12.03 4.37 5.56
C SER A 23 -11.18 5.13 4.55
N PRO A 24 -11.78 6.04 3.76
CA PRO A 24 -11.04 6.93 2.87
C PRO A 24 -9.95 7.72 3.59
N LYS A 25 -10.16 8.08 4.86
CA LYS A 25 -9.18 8.79 5.69
C LYS A 25 -7.98 7.92 6.02
N ALA A 26 -8.21 6.68 6.47
CA ALA A 26 -7.15 5.74 6.81
C ALA A 26 -6.35 5.30 5.57
N ALA A 27 -7.03 5.12 4.43
CA ALA A 27 -6.37 4.86 3.15
C ALA A 27 -5.43 6.01 2.78
N ARG A 28 -5.91 7.26 2.90
CA ARG A 28 -5.10 8.46 2.62
C ARG A 28 -3.91 8.59 3.56
N GLU A 29 -4.10 8.38 4.87
CA GLU A 29 -3.00 8.40 5.85
C GLU A 29 -1.95 7.33 5.55
N ALA A 30 -2.36 6.11 5.17
CA ALA A 30 -1.44 5.06 4.76
C ALA A 30 -0.64 5.44 3.52
N LEU A 31 -1.29 6.02 2.50
CA LEU A 31 -0.61 6.48 1.29
C LEU A 31 0.35 7.66 1.56
N ILE A 32 0.07 8.49 2.56
CA ILE A 32 0.97 9.56 3.02
C ILE A 32 2.16 8.97 3.79
N LEU A 33 1.93 7.99 4.66
CA LEU A 33 2.98 7.28 5.41
C LEU A 33 3.95 6.53 4.49
N GLU A 34 3.43 5.91 3.44
CA GLU A 34 4.23 5.28 2.38
C GLU A 34 4.96 6.31 1.49
N GLY A 35 4.76 7.60 1.74
CA GLY A 35 5.41 8.68 1.02
C GLY A 35 4.91 8.85 -0.42
N ILE A 36 3.78 8.25 -0.78
CA ILE A 36 3.17 8.32 -2.13
C ILE A 36 2.49 9.67 -2.34
N TYR A 37 1.74 10.12 -1.33
CA TYR A 37 1.06 11.43 -1.33
C TYR A 37 1.57 12.31 -0.18
N THR A 38 1.39 13.61 -0.32
CA THR A 38 1.61 14.60 0.73
C THR A 38 0.36 14.72 1.61
N ALA A 39 0.49 15.30 2.81
CA ALA A 39 -0.66 15.58 3.68
C ALA A 39 -1.74 16.42 2.97
N SER A 40 -1.32 17.32 2.09
CA SER A 40 -2.19 18.15 1.24
C SER A 40 -3.00 17.33 0.22
N GLY A 41 -2.61 16.08 -0.05
CA GLY A 41 -3.24 15.19 -1.02
C GLY A 41 -2.64 15.25 -2.42
N GLU A 42 -1.52 15.97 -2.57
CA GLU A 42 -0.75 16.00 -3.81
C GLU A 42 0.16 14.78 -3.88
N LEU A 43 0.54 14.34 -5.09
CA LEU A 43 1.54 13.28 -5.22
C LEU A 43 2.88 13.79 -4.68
N ASN A 44 3.57 12.97 -3.89
CA ASN A 44 4.88 13.34 -3.37
C ASN A 44 5.87 13.46 -4.53
N LYS A 45 6.64 14.56 -4.59
CA LYS A 45 7.63 14.81 -5.63
C LYS A 45 8.74 13.76 -5.68
N ASN A 46 8.99 13.08 -4.56
CA ASN A 46 9.97 12.00 -4.44
C ASN A 46 9.37 10.63 -4.78
N TYR A 47 8.05 10.53 -4.95
CA TYR A 47 7.40 9.31 -5.40
C TYR A 47 7.56 9.19 -6.91
N THR A 48 8.71 8.69 -7.35
CA THR A 48 8.92 8.26 -8.72
C THR A 48 8.34 6.86 -8.86
N THR A 49 7.27 6.71 -9.66
CA THR A 49 6.85 5.38 -10.09
C THR A 49 7.98 4.82 -10.96
N THR A 50 8.84 3.99 -10.38
CA THR A 50 9.73 3.10 -11.14
C THR A 50 8.88 2.02 -11.81
N LYS A 51 7.99 2.44 -12.71
CA LYS A 51 7.36 1.65 -13.77
C LYS A 51 7.70 2.31 -15.11
N ALA A 52 9.00 2.53 -15.30
CA ALA A 52 9.60 2.59 -16.62
C ALA A 52 10.36 1.26 -16.90
N GLU A 53 9.91 0.14 -16.32
CA GLU A 53 10.42 -1.17 -16.70
C GLU A 53 9.68 -1.63 -17.95
N LYS A 54 10.15 -1.13 -19.09
CA LYS A 54 9.96 -1.79 -20.39
C LYS A 54 10.50 -3.22 -20.28
N ARG A 55 9.62 -4.22 -20.31
CA ARG A 55 9.93 -5.55 -20.84
C ARG A 55 8.71 -6.08 -21.56
#